data_AF-A0A0V0IHX0-F1
#
_entry.id   AF-A0A0V0IHX0-F1
#
_cell.length_a   1.000
_cell.length_b   1.000
_cell.length_c   1.000
_cell.angle_alpha   90.00
_cell.angle_beta   90.00
_cell.angle_gamma   90.00
#
_symmetry.space_group_name_H-M   'P 1'
#
loop_
_entity.id
_entity.type
_entity.pdbx_description
1 polymer ?
#
loop_
_entity_poly.entity_id
_entity_poly.type
_entity_poly.pdbx_seq_one_letter_code
_entity_poly.pdbx_strand_id
1 'polypeptide(L)'
;MEYGHVQRPKYDCLLFDLDDTLYPLSAGLATSVRQNIEDYMVEKLGIEQSKIEELGNLLYKNYGTTMAGLRAIGYDFDYDEYHSFIHGRLPYENLRPTLF
;
A
#
# COMPACT_ATOMS: atom_id res chain seq x y z
N MET A 1 -29.36 45.73 1.11
CA MET A 1 -29.41 44.27 0.93
C MET A 1 -28.24 43.70 1.72
N GLU A 2 -28.51 42.98 2.81
CA GLU A 2 -27.46 42.31 3.58
C GLU A 2 -26.93 41.13 2.78
N TYR A 3 -25.63 41.13 2.48
CA TYR A 3 -24.94 39.96 1.98
C TYR A 3 -24.87 38.94 3.11
N GLY A 4 -25.62 37.84 2.97
CA GLY A 4 -25.58 36.72 3.90
C GLY A 4 -24.14 36.29 4.16
N HIS A 5 -23.80 36.09 5.43
CA HIS A 5 -22.46 35.73 5.87
C HIS A 5 -22.05 34.40 5.22
N VAL A 6 -21.26 34.45 4.14
CA VAL A 6 -20.70 33.25 3.51
C VAL A 6 -19.72 32.67 4.53
N GLN A 7 -20.13 31.58 5.18
CA GLN A 7 -19.25 30.87 6.11
C GLN A 7 -18.04 30.39 5.32
N ARG A 8 -16.86 30.90 5.68
CA ARG A 8 -15.61 30.41 5.13
C ARG A 8 -15.46 28.94 5.54
N PRO A 9 -14.95 28.07 4.64
CA PRO A 9 -14.68 26.69 5.00
C PRO A 9 -13.76 26.63 6.21
N LYS A 10 -14.05 25.73 7.14
CA LYS A 10 -13.30 25.58 8.40
C LYS A 10 -11.84 25.18 8.18
N TYR A 11 -11.56 24.55 7.05
CA TYR A 11 -10.24 24.03 6.68
C TYR A 11 -9.91 24.44 5.25
N ASP A 12 -8.66 24.84 5.03
CA ASP A 12 -8.15 25.19 3.70
C ASP A 12 -7.67 23.96 2.91
N CYS A 13 -7.37 22.85 3.61
CA CYS A 13 -6.89 21.62 3.02
C CYS A 13 -7.32 20.40 3.86
N LEU A 14 -7.60 19.29 3.19
CA LEU A 14 -7.84 17.98 3.79
C LEU A 14 -6.93 16.97 3.10
N LEU A 15 -6.15 16.24 3.90
CA LEU A 15 -5.34 15.11 3.44
C LEU A 15 -6.06 13.82 3.83
N PHE A 16 -6.25 12.94 2.85
CA PHE A 16 -6.80 11.61 3.07
C PHE A 16 -5.71 10.58 2.79
N ASP A 17 -5.55 9.66 3.73
CA ASP A 17 -4.89 8.40 3.43
C ASP A 17 -5.75 7.62 2.43
N LEU A 18 -5.12 6.80 1.59
CA LEU A 18 -5.78 6.07 0.51
C LEU A 18 -6.16 4.67 0.95
N ASP A 19 -5.13 3.86 1.23
CA ASP A 19 -5.28 2.43 1.47
C ASP A 19 -5.99 2.16 2.80
N ASP A 20 -6.98 1.27 2.77
CA ASP A 20 -7.85 0.94 3.91
C ASP A 20 -8.57 2.14 4.57
N THR A 21 -8.53 3.32 3.92
CA THR A 21 -9.18 4.56 4.35
C THR A 21 -10.27 5.00 3.38
N LEU A 22 -9.96 5.13 2.09
CA LEU A 22 -10.95 5.50 1.06
C LEU A 22 -11.74 4.30 0.52
N TYR A 23 -11.30 3.09 0.86
CA TYR A 23 -12.03 1.86 0.64
C TYR A 23 -11.97 1.01 1.92
N PRO A 24 -12.97 0.15 2.18
CA PRO A 24 -12.98 -0.63 3.40
C PRO A 24 -11.90 -1.73 3.36
N LEU A 25 -11.31 -2.03 4.52
CA LEU A 25 -10.39 -3.17 4.69
C LEU A 25 -10.96 -4.50 4.13
N SER A 26 -12.30 -4.66 4.16
CA SER A 26 -12.98 -5.83 3.61
C SER A 26 -12.84 -6.00 2.08
N ALA A 27 -12.31 -5.01 1.37
CA ALA A 27 -11.96 -5.14 -0.05
C ALA A 27 -10.80 -6.13 -0.26
N GLY A 28 -10.01 -6.43 0.78
CA GLY A 28 -8.98 -7.47 0.78
C GLY A 28 -7.70 -7.10 0.03
N LEU A 29 -7.53 -5.83 -0.37
CA LEU A 29 -6.34 -5.37 -1.09
C LEU A 29 -5.09 -5.47 -0.22
N ALA A 30 -5.16 -5.07 1.06
CA ALA A 30 -4.01 -5.15 1.98
C ALA A 30 -3.45 -6.57 2.10
N THR A 31 -4.33 -7.57 2.23
CA THR A 31 -3.94 -8.99 2.26
C THR A 31 -3.27 -9.41 0.95
N SER A 32 -3.83 -8.99 -0.18
CA SER A 32 -3.31 -9.34 -1.51
C SER A 32 -1.96 -8.67 -1.79
N VAL A 33 -1.79 -7.39 -1.40
CA VAL A 33 -0.52 -6.67 -1.47
C VAL A 33 0.54 -7.37 -0.63
N ARG A 34 0.20 -7.74 0.61
CA ARG A 34 1.11 -8.47 1.49
C ARG A 34 1.56 -9.78 0.85
N GLN A 35 0.63 -10.61 0.39
CA GLN A 35 0.97 -11.88 -0.26
C GLN A 35 1.88 -11.66 -1.47
N ASN A 36 1.56 -10.70 -2.33
CA ASN A 36 2.37 -10.45 -3.52
C ASN A 36 3.79 -9.94 -3.19
N ILE A 37 3.97 -9.20 -2.09
CA ILE A 37 5.29 -8.81 -1.59
C ILE A 37 6.07 -10.04 -1.12
N GLU A 38 5.42 -10.92 -0.35
CA GLU A 38 6.01 -12.18 0.13
C GLU A 38 6.42 -13.07 -1.06
N ASP A 39 5.56 -13.21 -2.07
CA ASP A 39 5.84 -13.96 -3.30
C ASP A 39 6.99 -13.33 -4.09
N TYR A 40 7.05 -12.00 -4.20
CA TYR A 40 8.16 -11.32 -4.87
C TYR A 40 9.50 -11.60 -4.16
N MET A 41 9.52 -11.55 -2.84
CA MET A 41 10.72 -11.84 -2.04
C MET A 41 11.21 -13.27 -2.29
N VAL A 42 10.31 -14.24 -2.44
CA VAL A 42 10.68 -15.63 -2.72
C VAL A 42 11.08 -15.83 -4.18
N GLU A 43 10.20 -15.46 -5.11
CA GLU A 43 10.33 -15.77 -6.53
C GLU A 43 11.40 -14.94 -7.23
N LYS A 44 11.51 -13.66 -6.89
CA LYS A 44 12.39 -12.71 -7.59
C LYS A 44 13.70 -12.46 -6.86
N LEU A 45 13.66 -12.48 -5.53
CA LEU A 45 14.85 -12.22 -4.70
C LEU A 45 15.49 -13.49 -4.14
N GLY A 46 14.84 -14.66 -4.29
CA GLY A 46 15.37 -15.94 -3.83
C GLY A 46 15.43 -16.05 -2.30
N ILE A 47 14.62 -15.27 -1.58
CA ILE A 47 14.58 -15.28 -0.12
C ILE A 47 13.83 -16.54 0.33
N GLU A 48 14.40 -17.23 1.31
CA GLU A 48 13.80 -18.44 1.86
C GLU A 48 12.44 -18.14 2.52
N GLN A 49 11.40 -18.92 2.18
CA GLN A 49 10.04 -18.75 2.70
C GLN A 49 9.99 -18.66 4.23
N SER A 50 10.82 -19.42 4.93
CA SER A 50 10.89 -19.46 6.40
C SER A 50 11.30 -18.13 7.04
N LYS A 51 11.95 -17.23 6.27
CA LYS A 51 12.47 -15.93 6.73
C LYS A 51 11.55 -14.76 6.39
N ILE A 52 10.54 -14.98 5.56
CA ILE A 52 9.73 -13.90 4.97
C ILE A 52 9.00 -13.09 6.02
N GLU A 53 8.34 -13.75 6.97
CA GLU A 53 7.57 -13.05 8.01
C GLU A 53 8.48 -12.21 8.92
N GLU A 54 9.58 -12.79 9.41
CA GLU A 54 10.52 -12.09 10.29
C GLU A 54 11.18 -10.91 9.57
N LEU A 55 11.68 -11.15 8.35
CA LEU A 55 12.32 -10.11 7.55
C LEU A 55 11.32 -9.01 7.20
N GLY A 56 10.11 -9.35 6.74
CA GLY A 56 9.06 -8.38 6.43
C GLY A 56 8.73 -7.47 7.62
N ASN A 57 8.54 -8.05 8.80
CA ASN A 57 8.29 -7.31 10.03
C ASN A 57 9.47 -6.39 10.41
N LEU A 58 10.70 -6.88 10.29
CA LEU A 58 11.91 -6.11 10.57
C LEU A 58 12.06 -4.93 9.61
N LEU A 59 11.84 -5.16 8.31
CA LEU A 59 11.96 -4.13 7.28
C LEU A 59 10.90 -3.06 7.44
N TYR A 60 9.64 -3.46 7.68
CA TYR A 60 8.56 -2.51 7.93
C TYR A 60 8.82 -1.65 9.16
N LYS A 61 9.23 -2.26 10.28
CA LYS A 61 9.49 -1.54 11.54
C LYS A 61 10.63 -0.51 11.41
N ASN A 62 11.67 -0.82 10.64
CA ASN A 62 12.86 0.02 10.55
C ASN A 62 12.81 1.02 9.39
N TYR A 63 12.07 0.73 8.32
CA TYR A 63 12.10 1.49 7.06
C TYR A 63 10.72 1.92 6.56
N GLY A 64 9.64 1.59 7.26
CA GLY A 64 8.26 1.99 6.95
C GLY A 64 7.59 1.20 5.83
N THR A 65 8.35 0.59 4.92
CA THR A 65 7.84 -0.33 3.90
C THR A 65 8.84 -1.46 3.65
N THR A 66 8.35 -2.63 3.21
CA THR A 66 9.22 -3.74 2.80
C THR A 66 10.12 -3.34 1.64
N MET A 67 9.60 -2.61 0.64
CA MET A 67 10.38 -2.14 -0.51
C MET A 67 11.57 -1.27 -0.10
N ALA A 68 11.33 -0.24 0.72
CA ALA A 68 12.40 0.64 1.19
C ALA A 68 13.44 -0.13 2.00
N GLY A 69 12.98 -1.06 2.84
CA GLY A 69 13.85 -1.93 3.62
C GLY A 69 14.73 -2.84 2.76
N LEU A 70 14.15 -3.50 1.75
CA LEU A 70 14.91 -4.38 0.84
C LEU A 70 16.01 -3.59 0.12
N ARG A 71 15.71 -2.39 -0.38
CA ARG A 71 16.71 -1.50 -1.00
C ARG A 71 17.79 -1.08 0.01
N ALA A 72 17.39 -0.72 1.23
CA ALA A 72 18.32 -0.28 2.27
C ALA A 72 19.32 -1.36 2.69
N ILE A 73 18.94 -2.64 2.63
CA ILE A 73 19.82 -3.77 2.95
C ILE A 73 20.57 -4.33 1.73
N GLY A 74 20.45 -3.69 0.56
CA GLY A 74 21.29 -3.97 -0.60
C GLY A 74 20.67 -4.82 -1.70
N TYR A 75 19.37 -5.15 -1.65
CA TYR A 75 18.70 -5.73 -2.81
C TYR A 75 18.56 -4.69 -3.91
N ASP A 76 18.93 -5.07 -5.14
CA ASP A 76 18.77 -4.24 -6.32
C ASP A 76 17.72 -4.86 -7.24
N PHE A 77 16.65 -4.11 -7.48
CA PHE A 77 15.55 -4.48 -8.36
C PHE A 77 14.90 -3.22 -8.92
N ASP A 78 14.26 -3.36 -10.08
CA ASP A 78 13.57 -2.28 -10.75
C ASP A 78 12.24 -1.92 -10.03
N TYR A 79 11.97 -0.63 -9.87
CA TYR A 79 10.79 -0.16 -9.14
C TYR A 79 9.49 -0.42 -9.91
N ASP A 80 9.52 -0.25 -11.23
CA ASP A 80 8.33 -0.45 -12.07
C ASP A 80 7.99 -1.94 -12.14
N GLU A 81 9.00 -2.82 -12.21
CA GLU A 81 8.79 -4.28 -12.12
C GLU A 81 8.21 -4.67 -10.76
N TYR A 82 8.77 -4.16 -9.66
CA TYR A 82 8.29 -4.43 -8.30
C TYR A 82 6.82 -4.00 -8.14
N HIS A 83 6.50 -2.77 -8.51
CA HIS A 83 5.13 -2.26 -8.42
C HIS A 83 4.19 -2.99 -9.38
N SER A 84 4.61 -3.32 -10.60
CA SER A 84 3.80 -4.10 -11.54
C SER A 84 3.52 -5.50 -11.03
N PHE A 85 4.49 -6.14 -10.36
CA PHE A 85 4.31 -7.48 -9.79
C PHE A 85 3.30 -7.45 -8.63
N ILE A 86 3.42 -6.46 -7.73
CA ILE A 86 2.61 -6.37 -6.52
C ILE A 86 1.21 -5.84 -6.81
N HIS A 87 1.11 -4.73 -7.54
CA HIS A 87 -0.15 -4.02 -7.74
C HIS A 87 -0.89 -4.49 -9.00
N GLY A 88 -0.18 -4.95 -10.03
CA GLY A 88 -0.80 -5.38 -11.29
C GLY A 88 -1.68 -6.64 -11.20
N ARG A 89 -1.66 -7.34 -10.06
CA ARG A 89 -2.43 -8.56 -9.80
C ARG A 89 -3.48 -8.41 -8.70
N LEU A 90 -3.72 -7.19 -8.23
CA LEU A 90 -4.68 -6.96 -7.16
C LEU A 90 -6.12 -7.15 -7.67
N PRO A 91 -7.02 -7.65 -6.81
CA PRO A 91 -8.42 -7.86 -7.15
C PRO A 91 -9.19 -6.53 -7.13
N TYR A 92 -8.85 -5.61 -8.03
CA TYR A 92 -9.44 -4.27 -8.10
C TYR A 92 -10.95 -4.30 -8.37
N GLU A 93 -11.49 -5.40 -8.89
CA GLU A 93 -12.92 -5.65 -9.03
C GLU A 93 -13.68 -5.65 -7.69
N ASN A 94 -12.98 -5.78 -6.56
CA ASN A 94 -13.53 -5.66 -5.21
C ASN A 94 -13.77 -4.19 -4.80
N LEU A 95 -13.08 -3.24 -5.45
CA LEU A 95 -13.28 -1.80 -5.27
C LEU A 95 -14.52 -1.34 -6.05
N ARG A 96 -15.67 -1.95 -5.77
CA ARG A 96 -16.92 -1.47 -6.36
C ARG A 96 -17.36 -0.22 -5.62
N PRO A 97 -17.77 0.84 -6.33
CA PRO A 97 -18.46 1.95 -5.69
C PRO A 97 -19.66 1.36 -4.94
N THR A 98 -19.74 1.61 -3.64
CA THR A 98 -21.00 1.46 -2.93
C THR A 98 -21.96 2.45 -3.55
N LEU A 99 -22.81 1.97 -4.47
CA LEU A 99 -23.98 2.71 -4.92
C LEU A 99 -24.86 2.87 -3.67
N PHE A 100 -24.85 4.07 -3.10
CA PHE A 100 -25.84 4.48 -2.11
C PHE A 100 -27.18 4.74 -2.82
#